data_AF-A0A920E1R1-F1
#
_entry.id   AF-A0A920E1R1-F1
#
_cell.length_a   1.000
_cell.length_b   1.000
_cell.length_c   1.000
_cell.angle_alpha   90.00
_cell.angle_beta   90.00
_cell.angle_gamma   90.00
#
_symmetry.space_group_name_H-M   'P 1'
#
loop_
_entity.id
_entity.type
_entity.pdbx_description
1 polymer ?
#
loop_
_entity_poly.entity_id
_entity_poly.type
_entity_poly.pdbx_seq_one_letter_code
_entity_poly.pdbx_strand_id
1 'polypeptide(L)'
;MARAGQKGAVTIATNMAGRGTDIKLGDGIKELGGLHIIGTERHESRRIDLQLRGRSGRQGDPGSSVFYLSLEDDLMRLFNSERIAAVMDRLGAEEGEVITAKMVTRAIESAQKKVEQRNFGIRKHLLEYDDVMNQQRKVVYDIRNQALNEDDITEAINEMVSDYIDEELEINESSNLEEWDWDRLKQNFSSHLLVDLNTEKILHPSNSETLSIDNIKSLVIEEASAVYKNRESLLGEKLIRGFEKFVVLRTIDEKWKDHLYAMDQLREGINLRAYGQKNPLLEYKSEGFQMFQQMLSATNESTVQRLYRTQIPECQC
;
A
#
# COMPACT_ATOMS: atom_id res chain seq x y z
N MET A 1 -2.72 39.08 -2.29
CA MET A 1 -4.01 38.73 -2.95
C MET A 1 -5.13 39.74 -2.70
N ALA A 2 -5.46 40.15 -1.47
CA ALA A 2 -6.66 40.96 -1.19
C ALA A 2 -6.80 42.28 -1.98
N ARG A 3 -5.68 42.91 -2.38
CA ARG A 3 -5.67 44.14 -3.20
C ARG A 3 -5.35 43.90 -4.68
N ALA A 4 -5.28 42.64 -5.14
CA ALA A 4 -4.82 42.30 -6.48
C ALA A 4 -5.80 42.73 -7.59
N GLY A 5 -7.07 42.99 -7.26
CA GLY A 5 -8.09 43.47 -8.21
C GLY A 5 -8.28 44.99 -8.22
N GLN A 6 -7.36 45.76 -7.62
CA GLN A 6 -7.43 47.22 -7.57
C GLN A 6 -6.72 47.87 -8.77
N LYS A 7 -7.06 49.12 -9.07
CA LYS A 7 -6.49 49.85 -10.22
C LYS A 7 -4.97 49.99 -10.08
N GLY A 8 -4.22 49.64 -11.12
CA GLY A 8 -2.76 49.70 -11.13
C GLY A 8 -2.06 48.61 -10.32
N ALA A 9 -2.79 47.62 -9.79
CA ALA A 9 -2.19 46.51 -9.07
C ALA A 9 -1.51 45.52 -10.04
N VAL A 10 -0.24 45.21 -9.79
CA VAL A 10 0.50 44.12 -10.44
C VAL A 10 0.89 43.11 -9.37
N THR A 11 0.51 41.85 -9.57
CA THR A 11 0.81 40.76 -8.62
C THR A 11 1.55 39.65 -9.35
N ILE A 12 2.73 39.29 -8.86
CA ILE A 12 3.51 38.15 -9.34
C ILE A 12 3.23 36.97 -8.40
N ALA A 13 2.93 35.80 -8.97
CA ALA A 13 2.72 34.57 -8.22
C ALA A 13 3.58 33.46 -8.81
N THR A 14 4.34 32.77 -7.96
CA THR A 14 5.13 31.59 -8.34
C THR A 14 4.35 30.33 -8.00
N ASN A 15 4.33 29.35 -8.93
CA ASN A 15 3.71 28.03 -8.77
C ASN A 15 2.35 28.07 -8.05
N MET A 16 1.37 28.74 -8.67
CA MET A 16 0.03 28.84 -8.08
C MET A 16 -0.62 27.47 -7.90
N ALA A 17 -0.68 27.03 -6.63
CA ALA A 17 -1.37 25.83 -6.23
C ALA A 17 -2.87 26.09 -6.03
N GLY A 18 -3.71 25.34 -6.76
CA GLY A 18 -5.15 25.24 -6.51
C GLY A 18 -6.00 26.43 -6.97
N ARG A 19 -7.26 26.47 -6.50
CA ARG A 19 -8.27 27.48 -6.88
C ARG A 19 -8.09 28.83 -6.18
N GLY A 20 -7.27 28.87 -5.11
CA GLY A 20 -6.84 30.01 -4.28
C GLY A 20 -7.94 31.00 -3.82
N THR A 21 -7.53 32.13 -3.25
CA THR A 21 -8.46 33.19 -2.81
C THR A 21 -9.04 33.96 -3.98
N ASP A 22 -10.27 34.44 -3.80
CA ASP A 22 -10.98 35.21 -4.82
C ASP A 22 -10.41 36.62 -4.97
N ILE A 23 -10.24 37.06 -6.21
CA ILE A 23 -9.73 38.39 -6.54
C ILE A 23 -10.93 39.25 -6.89
N LYS A 24 -11.41 40.02 -5.92
CA LYS A 24 -12.51 40.97 -6.14
C LYS A 24 -12.00 42.18 -6.90
N LEU A 25 -12.71 42.53 -7.98
CA LEU A 25 -12.44 43.74 -8.75
C LEU A 25 -12.87 44.97 -7.94
N GLY A 26 -12.00 45.97 -7.86
CA GLY A 26 -12.34 47.27 -7.27
C GLY A 26 -13.28 48.09 -8.16
N ASP A 27 -13.76 49.21 -7.65
CA ASP A 27 -14.68 50.10 -8.37
C ASP A 27 -14.02 50.64 -9.65
N GLY A 28 -14.78 50.67 -10.75
CA GLY A 28 -14.30 51.18 -12.05
C GLY A 28 -13.42 50.20 -12.84
N ILE A 29 -13.11 49.00 -12.32
CA ILE A 29 -12.23 48.03 -12.97
C ILE A 29 -12.96 47.20 -14.04
N LYS A 30 -14.26 46.98 -13.86
CA LYS A 30 -15.07 46.22 -14.84
C LYS A 30 -15.11 46.96 -16.17
N GLU A 31 -15.24 48.28 -16.14
CA GLU A 31 -15.24 49.17 -17.30
C GLU A 31 -13.87 49.20 -18.01
N LEU A 32 -12.78 48.89 -17.29
CA LEU A 32 -11.42 48.79 -17.83
C LEU A 32 -11.09 47.41 -18.44
N GLY A 33 -12.06 46.49 -18.51
CA GLY A 33 -11.86 45.14 -19.05
C GLY A 33 -11.48 44.09 -17.99
N GLY A 34 -11.49 44.45 -16.71
CA GLY A 34 -11.34 43.54 -15.59
C GLY A 34 -9.91 43.04 -15.33
N LEU A 35 -9.80 41.86 -14.74
CA LEU A 35 -8.50 41.27 -14.40
C LEU A 35 -7.83 40.66 -15.63
N HIS A 36 -6.60 41.08 -15.92
CA HIS A 36 -5.75 40.47 -16.94
C HIS A 36 -4.77 39.47 -16.30
N ILE A 37 -4.73 38.26 -16.83
CA ILE A 37 -3.85 37.19 -16.38
C ILE A 37 -2.76 36.95 -17.42
N ILE A 38 -1.51 36.99 -16.97
CA ILE A 38 -0.35 36.65 -17.79
C ILE A 38 0.26 35.37 -17.24
N GLY A 39 0.22 34.31 -18.06
CA GLY A 39 1.07 33.14 -17.86
C GLY A 39 2.41 33.38 -18.54
N THR A 40 3.50 33.39 -17.77
CA THR A 40 4.86 33.57 -18.30
C THR A 40 5.35 32.31 -19.03
N GLU A 41 4.79 31.15 -18.67
CA GLU A 41 5.08 29.84 -19.24
C GLU A 41 3.78 29.00 -19.31
N ARG A 42 3.87 27.82 -19.93
CA ARG A 42 2.84 26.79 -19.90
C ARG A 42 3.26 25.66 -18.98
N HIS A 43 2.39 25.27 -18.05
CA HIS A 43 2.65 24.10 -17.23
C HIS A 43 2.48 22.81 -18.06
N GLU A 44 3.20 21.75 -17.70
CA GLU A 44 2.96 20.39 -18.22
C GLU A 44 1.50 19.93 -18.14
N SER A 45 0.77 20.37 -17.09
CA SER A 45 -0.64 20.03 -16.91
C SER A 45 -1.51 21.21 -17.28
N ARG A 46 -2.37 20.98 -18.27
CA ARG A 46 -3.33 21.96 -18.73
C ARG A 46 -4.28 22.41 -17.63
N ARG A 47 -4.56 21.53 -16.67
CA ARG A 47 -5.41 21.85 -15.52
C ARG A 47 -4.89 23.06 -14.73
N ILE A 48 -3.57 23.20 -14.58
CA ILE A 48 -2.96 24.29 -13.81
C ILE A 48 -3.05 25.60 -14.60
N ASP A 49 -2.82 25.56 -15.92
CA ASP A 49 -3.07 26.70 -16.80
C ASP A 49 -4.53 27.17 -16.74
N LEU A 50 -5.49 26.23 -16.72
CA LEU A 50 -6.91 26.55 -16.59
C LEU A 50 -7.24 27.16 -15.21
N GLN A 51 -6.55 26.75 -14.15
CA GLN A 51 -6.69 27.35 -12.82
C GLN A 51 -6.17 28.79 -12.78
N LEU A 52 -5.03 29.06 -13.44
CA LEU A 52 -4.49 30.41 -13.62
C LEU A 52 -5.46 31.29 -14.42
N ARG A 53 -5.96 30.79 -15.56
CA ARG A 53 -6.95 31.49 -16.38
C ARG A 53 -8.24 31.81 -15.62
N GLY A 54 -8.74 30.84 -14.84
CA GLY A 54 -9.97 30.95 -14.04
C GLY A 54 -9.87 31.89 -12.83
N ARG A 55 -8.76 32.61 -12.67
CA ARG A 55 -8.65 33.76 -11.75
C ARG A 55 -9.35 35.01 -12.29
N SER A 56 -9.36 35.16 -13.62
CA SER A 56 -10.14 36.19 -14.31
C SER A 56 -11.54 35.70 -14.66
N GLY A 57 -12.47 36.61 -14.93
CA GLY A 57 -13.79 36.25 -15.47
C GLY A 57 -14.75 35.59 -14.49
N ARG A 58 -14.54 35.78 -13.18
CA ARG A 58 -15.37 35.13 -12.15
C ARG A 58 -16.75 35.78 -12.08
N GLN A 59 -17.79 34.97 -11.91
CA GLN A 59 -19.19 35.43 -11.81
C GLN A 59 -19.65 36.32 -12.99
N GLY A 60 -19.07 36.14 -14.17
CA GLY A 60 -19.40 36.93 -15.36
C GLY A 60 -18.71 38.29 -15.43
N ASP A 61 -17.77 38.58 -14.52
CA ASP A 61 -16.92 39.76 -14.62
C ASP A 61 -16.11 39.75 -15.93
N PRO A 62 -15.77 40.92 -16.49
CA PRO A 62 -14.85 40.98 -17.62
C PRO A 62 -13.45 40.53 -17.17
N GLY A 63 -12.69 39.97 -18.10
CA GLY A 63 -11.34 39.51 -17.84
C GLY A 63 -10.72 38.91 -19.07
N SER A 64 -9.40 38.82 -19.07
CA SER A 64 -8.64 38.25 -20.18
C SER A 64 -7.43 37.48 -19.66
N SER A 65 -6.95 36.55 -20.47
CA SER A 65 -5.76 35.76 -20.14
C SER A 65 -4.90 35.55 -21.38
N VAL A 66 -3.61 35.83 -21.27
CA VAL A 66 -2.61 35.55 -22.30
C VAL A 66 -1.52 34.67 -21.67
N PHE A 67 -1.01 33.74 -22.44
CA PHE A 67 0.12 32.91 -22.03
C PHE A 67 1.23 33.08 -23.06
N TYR A 68 2.43 33.27 -22.53
CA TYR A 68 3.67 33.29 -23.27
C TYR A 68 4.34 31.93 -23.13
N LEU A 69 5.17 31.60 -24.12
CA LEU A 69 5.93 30.37 -24.18
C LEU A 69 7.17 30.65 -25.02
N SER A 70 8.33 30.18 -24.55
CA SER A 70 9.56 30.15 -25.32
C SER A 70 9.82 28.75 -25.89
N LEU A 71 10.55 28.66 -27.00
CA LEU A 71 11.06 27.38 -27.51
C LEU A 71 12.07 26.73 -26.57
N GLU A 72 12.67 27.52 -25.67
CA GLU A 72 13.65 27.07 -24.67
C GLU A 72 12.99 26.49 -23.41
N ASP A 73 11.67 26.69 -23.23
CA ASP A 73 10.95 26.23 -22.04
C ASP A 73 10.96 24.70 -21.92
N ASP A 74 10.96 24.19 -20.69
CA ASP A 74 11.05 22.74 -20.43
C ASP A 74 9.92 21.94 -21.10
N LEU A 75 8.71 22.52 -21.18
CA LEU A 75 7.62 21.90 -21.94
C LEU A 75 8.04 21.70 -23.39
N MET A 76 8.63 22.70 -24.03
CA MET A 76 9.07 22.62 -25.42
C MET A 76 10.26 21.69 -25.62
N ARG A 77 11.17 21.60 -24.63
CA ARG A 77 12.30 20.65 -24.64
C ARG A 77 11.87 19.18 -24.56
N LEU A 78 10.79 18.89 -23.85
CA LEU A 78 10.22 17.53 -23.76
C LEU A 78 9.57 17.07 -25.07
N PHE A 79 9.19 18.01 -25.93
CA PHE A 79 8.73 17.73 -27.28
C PHE A 79 9.87 17.94 -28.27
N ASN A 80 9.79 17.31 -29.44
CA ASN A 80 10.79 17.47 -30.48
C ASN A 80 10.74 18.90 -31.05
N SER A 81 11.35 19.84 -30.32
CA SER A 81 11.38 21.28 -30.55
C SER A 81 11.93 21.61 -31.93
N GLU A 82 12.79 20.76 -32.49
CA GLU A 82 13.35 20.88 -33.84
C GLU A 82 12.27 20.93 -34.91
N ARG A 83 11.19 20.14 -34.78
CA ARG A 83 10.09 20.15 -35.76
C ARG A 83 9.26 21.43 -35.71
N ILE A 84 9.13 22.03 -34.52
CA ILE A 84 8.34 23.25 -34.33
C ILE A 84 9.19 24.47 -34.71
N ALA A 85 10.47 24.48 -34.33
CA ALA A 85 11.45 25.46 -34.75
C ALA A 85 11.55 25.53 -36.28
N ALA A 86 11.70 24.39 -36.97
CA ALA A 86 11.76 24.34 -38.44
C ALA A 86 10.48 24.88 -39.13
N VAL A 87 9.31 24.77 -38.47
CA VAL A 87 8.07 25.37 -38.97
C VAL A 87 8.04 26.88 -38.74
N MET A 88 8.57 27.36 -37.60
CA MET A 88 8.70 28.79 -37.29
C MET A 88 9.69 29.49 -38.21
N ASP A 89 10.85 28.87 -38.48
CA ASP A 89 11.86 29.37 -39.41
C ASP A 89 11.28 29.52 -40.82
N ARG A 90 10.46 28.55 -41.25
CA ARG A 90 9.80 28.56 -42.57
C ARG A 90 8.67 29.59 -42.67
N LEU A 91 8.06 29.95 -41.55
CA LEU A 91 7.05 31.01 -41.45
C LEU A 91 7.69 32.42 -41.48
N GLY A 92 9.02 32.51 -41.38
CA GLY A 92 9.76 33.77 -41.48
C GLY A 92 9.53 34.68 -40.27
N ALA A 93 9.29 34.11 -39.09
CA ALA A 93 9.11 34.89 -37.88
C ALA A 93 10.43 35.53 -37.44
N GLU A 94 10.45 36.83 -37.24
CA GLU A 94 11.62 37.57 -36.78
C GLU A 94 11.77 37.48 -35.24
N GLU A 95 13.00 37.62 -34.76
CA GLU A 95 13.32 37.54 -33.33
C GLU A 95 12.60 38.68 -32.56
N GLY A 96 11.69 38.31 -31.66
CA GLY A 96 10.87 39.25 -30.89
C GLY A 96 9.44 39.44 -31.39
N GLU A 97 9.03 38.80 -32.49
CA GLU A 97 7.64 38.84 -32.96
C GLU A 97 6.73 37.84 -32.23
N VAL A 98 5.54 38.31 -31.83
CA VAL A 98 4.52 37.46 -31.18
C VAL A 98 3.76 36.70 -32.26
N ILE A 99 4.06 35.40 -32.38
CA ILE A 99 3.35 34.52 -33.32
C ILE A 99 2.04 34.02 -32.69
N THR A 100 0.90 34.51 -33.18
CA THR A 100 -0.42 33.95 -32.80
C THR A 100 -0.91 32.93 -33.83
N ALA A 101 -0.32 31.72 -33.82
CA ALA A 101 -0.74 30.65 -34.71
C ALA A 101 -1.64 29.64 -33.99
N LYS A 102 -2.90 29.51 -34.44
CA LYS A 102 -3.84 28.47 -33.94
C LYS A 102 -3.25 27.05 -34.04
N MET A 103 -2.39 26.81 -35.04
CA MET A 103 -1.67 25.55 -35.21
C MET A 103 -0.69 25.28 -34.06
N VAL A 104 0.07 26.29 -33.63
CA VAL A 104 1.03 26.20 -32.53
C VAL A 104 0.30 25.95 -31.21
N THR A 105 -0.81 26.65 -30.95
CA THR A 105 -1.64 26.41 -29.75
C THR A 105 -2.13 24.96 -29.67
N ARG A 106 -2.59 24.37 -30.79
CA ARG A 106 -3.03 22.97 -30.85
C ARG A 106 -1.88 21.98 -30.65
N ALA A 107 -0.70 22.30 -31.17
CA ALA A 107 0.51 21.49 -30.98
C ALA A 107 0.91 21.45 -29.49
N ILE A 108 0.91 22.60 -28.82
CA ILE A 108 1.17 22.73 -27.37
C ILE A 108 0.13 21.94 -26.55
N GLU A 109 -1.15 22.05 -26.89
CA GLU A 109 -2.21 21.29 -26.21
C GLU A 109 -2.03 19.77 -26.37
N SER A 110 -1.64 19.32 -27.56
CA SER A 110 -1.34 17.90 -27.84
C SER A 110 -0.13 17.42 -27.07
N ALA A 111 0.87 18.30 -26.92
CA ALA A 111 2.04 18.09 -26.09
C ALA A 111 1.67 17.92 -24.62
N GLN A 112 0.96 18.88 -24.02
CA GLN A 112 0.47 18.77 -22.63
C GLN A 112 -0.30 17.46 -22.39
N LYS A 113 -1.19 17.08 -23.32
CA LYS A 113 -1.95 15.81 -23.22
C LYS A 113 -1.03 14.58 -23.20
N LYS A 114 0.05 14.57 -23.99
CA LYS A 114 1.05 13.48 -23.96
C LYS A 114 1.82 13.44 -22.64
N VAL A 115 2.23 14.58 -22.09
CA VAL A 115 2.89 14.63 -20.78
C VAL A 115 1.94 14.12 -19.69
N GLU A 116 0.69 14.57 -19.70
CA GLU A 116 -0.33 14.09 -18.76
C GLU A 116 -0.56 12.58 -18.88
N GLN A 117 -0.61 12.04 -20.11
CA GLN A 117 -0.75 10.59 -20.32
C GLN A 117 0.46 9.82 -19.81
N ARG A 118 1.69 10.33 -20.02
CA ARG A 118 2.92 9.74 -19.48
C ARG A 118 2.91 9.74 -17.95
N ASN A 119 2.60 10.88 -17.33
CA ASN A 119 2.51 11.01 -15.87
C ASN A 119 1.41 10.13 -15.29
N PHE A 120 0.27 10.04 -15.98
CA PHE A 120 -0.80 9.11 -15.62
C PHE A 120 -0.33 7.66 -15.68
N GLY A 121 0.41 7.26 -16.72
CA GLY A 121 0.99 5.93 -16.85
C GLY A 121 1.92 5.58 -15.69
N ILE A 122 2.84 6.49 -15.33
CA ILE A 122 3.74 6.32 -14.18
C ILE A 122 2.94 6.16 -12.88
N ARG A 123 1.95 7.02 -12.64
CA ARG A 123 1.11 6.96 -11.44
C ARG A 123 0.24 5.71 -11.39
N LYS A 124 -0.29 5.27 -12.52
CA LYS A 124 -1.05 4.02 -12.63
C LYS A 124 -0.16 2.85 -12.23
N HIS A 125 1.07 2.82 -12.75
CA HIS A 125 2.04 1.79 -12.39
C HIS A 125 2.31 1.78 -10.88
N LEU A 126 2.56 2.94 -10.25
CA LEU A 126 2.74 3.05 -8.80
C LEU A 126 1.51 2.56 -8.03
N LEU A 127 0.32 2.93 -8.48
CA LEU A 127 -0.94 2.52 -7.86
C LEU A 127 -1.13 1.00 -7.93
N GLU A 128 -0.69 0.34 -9.01
CA GLU A 128 -0.75 -1.12 -9.12
C GLU A 128 0.14 -1.84 -8.09
N TYR A 129 1.26 -1.25 -7.66
CA TYR A 129 2.07 -1.76 -6.54
C TYR A 129 1.37 -1.50 -5.20
N ASP A 130 0.85 -0.29 -5.01
CA ASP A 130 0.14 0.09 -3.77
C ASP A 130 -1.13 -0.75 -3.56
N ASP A 131 -1.81 -1.15 -4.63
CA ASP A 131 -3.00 -2.01 -4.58
C ASP A 131 -2.70 -3.37 -3.94
N VAL A 132 -1.53 -3.95 -4.20
CA VAL A 132 -1.09 -5.22 -3.58
C VAL A 132 -0.95 -5.04 -2.08
N MET A 133 -0.26 -3.97 -1.66
CA MET A 133 -0.09 -3.63 -0.24
C MET A 133 -1.42 -3.32 0.43
N ASN A 134 -2.35 -2.68 -0.29
CA ASN A 134 -3.66 -2.35 0.24
C ASN A 134 -4.54 -3.60 0.44
N GLN A 135 -4.45 -4.60 -0.44
CA GLN A 135 -5.13 -5.88 -0.26
C GLN A 135 -4.62 -6.62 0.98
N GLN A 136 -3.30 -6.74 1.13
CA GLN A 136 -2.68 -7.36 2.31
C GLN A 136 -3.02 -6.60 3.59
N ARG A 137 -2.97 -5.27 3.55
CA ARG A 137 -3.32 -4.40 4.69
C ARG A 137 -4.76 -4.66 5.16
N LYS A 138 -5.72 -4.81 4.26
CA LYS A 138 -7.11 -5.09 4.65
C LYS A 138 -7.21 -6.35 5.50
N VAL A 139 -6.62 -7.45 5.02
CA VAL A 139 -6.63 -8.74 5.75
C VAL A 139 -6.02 -8.58 7.15
N VAL A 140 -4.84 -7.96 7.25
CA VAL A 140 -4.17 -7.74 8.55
C VAL A 140 -5.01 -6.86 9.47
N TYR A 141 -5.62 -5.80 8.93
CA TYR A 141 -6.42 -4.87 9.72
C TYR A 141 -7.75 -5.49 10.13
N ASP A 142 -8.32 -6.40 9.34
CA ASP A 142 -9.53 -7.14 9.70
C ASP A 142 -9.25 -8.04 10.92
N ILE A 143 -8.17 -8.84 10.88
CA ILE A 143 -7.72 -9.66 12.03
C ILE A 143 -7.43 -8.77 13.25
N ARG A 144 -6.71 -7.66 13.04
CA ARG A 144 -6.37 -6.72 14.11
C ARG A 144 -7.60 -6.07 14.73
N ASN A 145 -8.58 -5.68 13.91
CA ASN A 145 -9.82 -5.06 14.38
C ASN A 145 -10.69 -6.07 15.12
N GLN A 146 -10.72 -7.32 14.67
CA GLN A 146 -11.36 -8.43 15.38
C GLN A 146 -10.77 -8.55 16.79
N ALA A 147 -9.43 -8.65 16.88
CA ALA A 147 -8.70 -8.70 18.15
C ALA A 147 -8.82 -7.45 19.03
N LEU A 148 -9.23 -6.29 18.50
CA LEU A 148 -9.48 -5.09 19.29
C LEU A 148 -10.91 -5.03 19.83
N ASN A 149 -11.88 -5.27 18.95
CA ASN A 149 -13.28 -4.97 19.20
C ASN A 149 -14.06 -6.12 19.84
N GLU A 150 -13.64 -7.37 19.62
CA GLU A 150 -14.30 -8.53 20.21
C GLU A 150 -13.83 -8.73 21.65
N ASP A 151 -14.77 -9.04 22.54
CA ASP A 151 -14.47 -9.34 23.95
C ASP A 151 -13.87 -10.75 24.12
N ASP A 152 -14.23 -11.66 23.21
CA ASP A 152 -13.75 -13.04 23.17
C ASP A 152 -13.24 -13.36 21.77
N ILE A 153 -11.98 -13.82 21.70
CA ILE A 153 -11.30 -14.21 20.46
C ILE A 153 -10.84 -15.67 20.48
N THR A 154 -11.46 -16.49 21.33
CA THR A 154 -11.09 -17.90 21.50
C THR A 154 -11.22 -18.70 20.21
N GLU A 155 -12.25 -18.41 19.41
CA GLU A 155 -12.44 -19.07 18.11
C GLU A 155 -11.26 -18.78 17.16
N ALA A 156 -10.85 -17.51 17.05
CA ALA A 156 -9.69 -17.12 16.25
C ALA A 156 -8.39 -17.77 16.76
N ILE A 157 -8.21 -17.91 18.08
CA ILE A 157 -7.04 -18.59 18.64
C ILE A 157 -7.07 -20.09 18.31
N ASN A 158 -8.22 -20.74 18.43
CA ASN A 158 -8.36 -22.16 18.08
C ASN A 158 -8.08 -22.39 16.59
N GLU A 159 -8.51 -21.47 15.72
CA GLU A 159 -8.18 -21.48 14.29
C GLU A 159 -6.66 -21.34 14.09
N MET A 160 -6.00 -20.37 14.73
CA MET A 160 -4.54 -20.22 14.67
C MET A 160 -3.77 -21.46 15.16
N VAL A 161 -4.28 -22.13 16.22
CA VAL A 161 -3.70 -23.39 16.72
C VAL A 161 -3.91 -24.52 15.73
N SER A 162 -5.11 -24.64 15.14
CA SER A 162 -5.40 -25.65 14.12
C SER A 162 -4.51 -25.45 12.89
N ASP A 163 -4.41 -24.21 12.39
CA ASP A 163 -3.58 -23.85 11.23
C ASP A 163 -2.11 -24.20 11.49
N TYR A 164 -1.58 -23.88 12.68
CA TYR A 164 -0.22 -24.24 13.07
C TYR A 164 0.00 -25.77 13.05
N ILE A 165 -0.96 -26.55 13.58
CA ILE A 165 -0.88 -28.02 13.58
C ILE A 165 -0.93 -28.56 12.15
N ASP A 166 -1.80 -28.01 11.31
CA ASP A 166 -1.92 -28.38 9.89
C ASP A 166 -0.61 -28.12 9.15
N GLU A 167 -0.02 -26.94 9.28
CA GLU A 167 1.25 -26.59 8.65
C GLU A 167 2.39 -27.53 9.07
N GLU A 168 2.45 -27.93 10.34
CA GLU A 168 3.47 -28.88 10.83
C GLU A 168 3.26 -30.31 10.31
N LEU A 169 2.00 -30.72 10.11
CA LEU A 169 1.66 -32.04 9.56
C LEU A 169 1.87 -32.09 8.03
N GLU A 170 1.52 -31.04 7.31
CA GLU A 170 1.68 -30.92 5.84
C GLU A 170 3.15 -31.11 5.40
N ILE A 171 4.12 -30.67 6.21
CA ILE A 171 5.56 -30.85 5.93
C ILE A 171 5.93 -32.32 5.69
N ASN A 172 5.21 -33.26 6.32
CA ASN A 172 5.48 -34.69 6.25
C ASN A 172 4.47 -35.46 5.37
N GLU A 173 3.44 -34.81 4.83
CA GLU A 173 2.34 -35.46 4.10
C GLU A 173 2.80 -36.24 2.85
N SER A 174 3.95 -35.86 2.28
CA SER A 174 4.54 -36.50 1.11
C SER A 174 5.16 -37.89 1.39
N SER A 175 5.36 -38.23 2.66
CA SER A 175 6.07 -39.43 3.11
C SER A 175 5.12 -40.40 3.83
N ASN A 176 5.46 -41.69 3.80
CA ASN A 176 4.77 -42.69 4.61
C ASN A 176 4.83 -42.28 6.10
N LEU A 177 3.78 -42.53 6.88
CA LEU A 177 3.75 -42.18 8.32
C LEU A 177 4.93 -42.77 9.12
N GLU A 178 5.46 -43.91 8.68
CA GLU A 178 6.63 -44.54 9.31
C GLU A 178 7.94 -43.79 9.03
N GLU A 179 7.99 -42.98 7.97
CA GLU A 179 9.15 -42.18 7.56
C GLU A 179 9.09 -40.73 8.05
N TRP A 180 8.02 -40.36 8.78
CA TRP A 180 7.89 -39.02 9.35
C TRP A 180 9.02 -38.75 10.35
N ASP A 181 9.48 -37.51 10.35
CA ASP A 181 10.42 -37.03 11.38
C ASP A 181 9.67 -36.75 12.68
N TRP A 182 9.31 -37.83 13.38
CA TRP A 182 8.57 -37.77 14.62
C TRP A 182 9.31 -37.03 15.74
N ASP A 183 10.64 -37.05 15.72
CA ASP A 183 11.45 -36.34 16.71
C ASP A 183 11.33 -34.83 16.52
N ARG A 184 11.40 -34.35 15.28
CA ARG A 184 11.12 -32.95 14.96
C ARG A 184 9.68 -32.56 15.30
N LEU A 185 8.70 -33.38 14.94
CA LEU A 185 7.28 -33.12 15.21
C LEU A 185 7.02 -32.99 16.72
N LYS A 186 7.55 -33.92 17.53
CA LYS A 186 7.50 -33.85 19.00
C LYS A 186 8.15 -32.57 19.53
N GLN A 187 9.34 -32.24 19.03
CA GLN A 187 10.05 -31.05 19.48
C GLN A 187 9.24 -29.79 19.18
N ASN A 188 8.62 -29.71 17.99
CA ASN A 188 7.81 -28.57 17.58
C ASN A 188 6.56 -28.43 18.45
N PHE A 189 5.76 -29.48 18.60
CA PHE A 189 4.56 -29.44 19.45
C PHE A 189 4.87 -29.26 20.92
N SER A 190 5.94 -29.85 21.46
CA SER A 190 6.35 -29.62 22.84
C SER A 190 6.80 -28.17 23.04
N SER A 191 7.55 -27.62 22.09
CA SER A 191 8.06 -26.26 22.20
C SER A 191 6.99 -25.18 21.96
N HIS A 192 5.96 -25.43 21.16
CA HIS A 192 4.93 -24.42 20.84
C HIS A 192 3.65 -24.61 21.63
N LEU A 193 3.19 -25.86 21.81
CA LEU A 193 1.91 -26.20 22.43
C LEU A 193 2.05 -26.81 23.83
N LEU A 194 3.28 -27.11 24.29
CA LEU A 194 3.53 -27.90 25.50
C LEU A 194 2.86 -29.29 25.48
N VAL A 195 2.68 -29.83 24.26
CA VAL A 195 2.12 -31.16 24.02
C VAL A 195 3.26 -32.14 23.82
N ASP A 196 3.26 -33.25 24.58
CA ASP A 196 4.26 -34.31 24.46
C ASP A 196 3.66 -35.52 23.75
N LEU A 197 3.97 -35.66 22.46
CA LEU A 197 3.46 -36.74 21.65
C LEU A 197 4.15 -38.07 21.98
N ASN A 198 3.37 -39.01 22.48
CA ASN A 198 3.86 -40.37 22.70
C ASN A 198 3.78 -41.21 21.41
N THR A 199 4.87 -41.24 20.64
CA THR A 199 4.97 -42.03 19.40
C THR A 199 4.75 -43.52 19.59
N GLU A 200 5.10 -44.08 20.75
CA GLU A 200 4.94 -45.52 20.99
C GLU A 200 3.45 -45.91 21.08
N LYS A 201 2.60 -44.99 21.55
CA LYS A 201 1.15 -45.18 21.55
C LYS A 201 0.54 -44.97 20.17
N ILE A 202 1.07 -44.03 19.39
CA ILE A 202 0.54 -43.66 18.07
C ILE A 202 0.90 -44.74 17.04
N LEU A 203 2.14 -45.21 17.02
CA LEU A 203 2.66 -46.22 16.09
C LEU A 203 2.41 -47.66 16.53
N HIS A 204 1.64 -47.89 17.59
CA HIS A 204 1.38 -49.24 18.07
C HIS A 204 0.60 -50.05 17.01
N PRO A 205 1.00 -51.29 16.68
CA PRO A 205 0.42 -52.05 15.56
C PRO A 205 -1.09 -52.32 15.66
N SER A 206 -1.66 -52.21 16.86
CA SER A 206 -3.12 -52.29 17.10
C SER A 206 -3.91 -51.05 16.66
N ASN A 207 -3.23 -49.93 16.38
CA ASN A 207 -3.82 -48.67 15.93
C ASN A 207 -3.65 -48.45 14.41
N SER A 208 -3.14 -49.44 13.69
CA SER A 208 -2.81 -49.36 12.25
C SER A 208 -4.01 -49.04 11.34
N GLU A 209 -5.22 -49.46 11.69
CA GLU A 209 -6.45 -49.12 10.96
C GLU A 209 -6.96 -47.69 11.27
N THR A 210 -6.42 -47.04 12.31
CA THR A 210 -6.80 -45.69 12.78
C THR A 210 -5.69 -44.65 12.57
N LEU A 211 -4.58 -45.02 11.95
CA LEU A 211 -3.45 -44.12 11.64
C LEU A 211 -3.79 -43.28 10.40
N SER A 212 -4.56 -42.22 10.62
CA SER A 212 -4.83 -41.15 9.65
C SER A 212 -4.24 -39.84 10.17
N ILE A 213 -3.81 -38.97 9.25
CA ILE A 213 -3.37 -37.60 9.55
C ILE A 213 -4.47 -36.86 10.33
N ASP A 214 -5.73 -37.04 9.97
CA ASP A 214 -6.87 -36.42 10.64
C ASP A 214 -7.01 -36.86 12.11
N ASN A 215 -6.68 -38.11 12.41
CA ASN A 215 -6.73 -38.63 13.78
C ASN A 215 -5.58 -38.10 14.62
N ILE A 216 -4.38 -37.97 14.03
CA ILE A 216 -3.22 -37.33 14.69
C ILE A 216 -3.54 -35.86 14.97
N LYS A 217 -4.07 -35.13 13.98
CA LYS A 217 -4.52 -33.76 14.14
C LYS A 217 -5.52 -33.62 15.28
N SER A 218 -6.57 -34.44 15.28
CA SER A 218 -7.60 -34.41 16.33
C SER A 218 -7.03 -34.68 17.72
N LEU A 219 -6.11 -35.64 17.84
CA LEU A 219 -5.42 -35.94 19.10
C LEU A 219 -4.60 -34.74 19.60
N VAL A 220 -3.78 -34.13 18.72
CA VAL A 220 -2.95 -32.97 19.08
C VAL A 220 -3.82 -31.79 19.49
N ILE A 221 -4.93 -31.53 18.77
CA ILE A 221 -5.88 -30.46 19.11
C ILE A 221 -6.50 -30.71 20.49
N GLU A 222 -6.89 -31.95 20.79
CA GLU A 222 -7.49 -32.29 22.09
C GLU A 222 -6.50 -32.08 23.24
N GLU A 223 -5.25 -32.53 23.08
CA GLU A 223 -4.19 -32.34 24.07
C GLU A 223 -3.84 -30.85 24.25
N ALA A 224 -3.71 -30.11 23.13
CA ALA A 224 -3.45 -28.66 23.15
C ALA A 224 -4.60 -27.90 23.84
N SER A 225 -5.85 -28.30 23.60
CA SER A 225 -7.03 -27.72 24.26
C SER A 225 -7.03 -28.02 25.77
N ALA A 226 -6.66 -29.24 26.17
CA ALA A 226 -6.57 -29.60 27.58
C ALA A 226 -5.51 -28.77 28.32
N VAL A 227 -4.33 -28.59 27.73
CA VAL A 227 -3.27 -27.71 28.26
C VAL A 227 -3.80 -26.28 28.45
N TYR A 228 -4.49 -25.76 27.43
CA TYR A 228 -5.00 -24.39 27.45
C TYR A 228 -6.14 -24.19 28.47
N LYS A 229 -7.08 -25.14 28.58
CA LYS A 229 -8.15 -25.11 29.60
C LYS A 229 -7.61 -25.17 31.02
N ASN A 230 -6.60 -26.00 31.27
CA ASN A 230 -5.95 -26.03 32.58
C ASN A 230 -5.38 -24.66 32.95
N ARG A 231 -4.77 -23.99 31.97
CA ARG A 231 -4.20 -22.66 32.15
C ARG A 231 -5.27 -21.57 32.35
N GLU A 232 -6.37 -21.62 31.62
CA GLU A 232 -7.54 -20.76 31.82
C GLU A 232 -8.11 -20.92 33.24
N SER A 233 -8.17 -22.15 33.77
CA SER A 233 -8.65 -22.41 35.14
C SER A 233 -7.76 -21.80 36.23
N LEU A 234 -6.45 -21.70 35.99
CA LEU A 234 -5.49 -21.14 36.95
C LEU A 234 -5.49 -19.60 36.96
N LEU A 235 -5.61 -18.98 35.79
CA LEU A 235 -5.48 -17.52 35.61
C LEU A 235 -6.82 -16.78 35.69
N GLY A 236 -7.92 -17.47 35.41
CA GLY A 236 -9.26 -16.90 35.30
C GLY A 236 -9.53 -16.25 33.93
N GLU A 237 -10.80 -16.31 33.53
CA GLU A 237 -11.28 -15.94 32.19
C GLU A 237 -10.91 -14.50 31.78
N LYS A 238 -11.12 -13.52 32.67
CA LYS A 238 -10.86 -12.11 32.34
C LYS A 238 -9.39 -11.82 32.05
N LEU A 239 -8.48 -12.45 32.80
CA LEU A 239 -7.04 -12.26 32.62
C LEU A 239 -6.56 -12.97 31.35
N ILE A 240 -7.03 -14.20 31.09
CA ILE A 240 -6.62 -14.92 29.87
C ILE A 240 -7.11 -14.21 28.62
N ARG A 241 -8.37 -13.74 28.57
CA ARG A 241 -8.93 -13.01 27.41
C ARG A 241 -8.16 -11.71 27.14
N GLY A 242 -7.80 -10.97 28.19
CA GLY A 242 -6.96 -9.77 28.03
C GLY A 242 -5.54 -10.10 27.53
N PHE A 243 -4.96 -11.19 28.03
CA PHE A 243 -3.64 -11.67 27.61
C PHE A 243 -3.65 -12.15 26.15
N GLU A 244 -4.67 -12.89 25.75
CA GLU A 244 -4.88 -13.36 24.38
C GLU A 244 -4.87 -12.21 23.38
N LYS A 245 -5.73 -11.20 23.61
CA LYS A 245 -5.82 -10.00 22.77
C LYS A 245 -4.47 -9.28 22.71
N PHE A 246 -3.79 -9.15 23.84
CA PHE A 246 -2.48 -8.50 23.90
C PHE A 246 -1.42 -9.24 23.06
N VAL A 247 -1.34 -10.57 23.18
CA VAL A 247 -0.37 -11.37 22.44
C VAL A 247 -0.63 -11.31 20.95
N VAL A 248 -1.89 -11.49 20.52
CA VAL A 248 -2.28 -11.43 19.10
C VAL A 248 -1.94 -10.06 18.52
N LEU A 249 -2.38 -8.97 19.14
CA LEU A 249 -2.15 -7.61 18.64
C LEU A 249 -0.65 -7.29 18.56
N ARG A 250 0.11 -7.63 19.60
CA ARG A 250 1.54 -7.37 19.63
C ARG A 250 2.30 -8.16 18.56
N THR A 251 1.93 -9.42 18.35
CA THR A 251 2.58 -10.29 17.38
C THR A 251 2.26 -9.86 15.95
N ILE A 252 0.99 -9.55 15.65
CA ILE A 252 0.58 -9.01 14.34
C ILE A 252 1.30 -7.70 14.05
N ASP A 253 1.33 -6.75 15.00
CA ASP A 253 1.97 -5.45 14.79
C ASP A 253 3.49 -5.59 14.54
N GLU A 254 4.16 -6.54 15.22
CA GLU A 254 5.57 -6.87 15.01
C GLU A 254 5.81 -7.45 13.60
N LYS A 255 5.11 -8.53 13.25
CA LYS A 255 5.27 -9.26 11.99
C LYS A 255 4.86 -8.43 10.78
N TRP A 256 3.79 -7.65 10.89
CA TRP A 256 3.33 -6.78 9.82
C TRP A 256 4.33 -5.68 9.51
N LYS A 257 4.91 -5.05 10.54
CA LYS A 257 5.94 -4.02 10.37
C LYS A 257 7.18 -4.60 9.66
N ASP A 258 7.62 -5.78 10.04
CA ASP A 258 8.76 -6.44 9.38
C ASP A 258 8.45 -6.78 7.91
N HIS A 259 7.23 -7.23 7.63
CA HIS A 259 6.76 -7.44 6.25
C HIS A 259 6.70 -6.15 5.43
N LEU A 260 6.26 -5.03 6.02
CA LEU A 260 6.27 -3.72 5.34
C LEU A 260 7.68 -3.32 4.92
N TYR A 261 8.69 -3.53 5.78
CA TYR A 261 10.08 -3.27 5.43
C TYR A 261 10.57 -4.18 4.31
N ALA A 262 10.24 -5.48 4.38
CA ALA A 262 10.63 -6.44 3.37
C ALA A 262 9.98 -6.13 2.00
N MET A 263 8.71 -5.70 1.99
CA MET A 263 8.00 -5.30 0.77
C MET A 263 8.56 -4.03 0.14
N ASP A 264 9.06 -3.08 0.95
CA ASP A 264 9.73 -1.88 0.43
C ASP A 264 11.07 -2.24 -0.23
N GLN A 265 11.88 -3.09 0.41
CA GLN A 265 13.12 -3.62 -0.17
C GLN A 265 12.86 -4.40 -1.47
N LEU A 266 11.83 -5.24 -1.49
CA LEU A 266 11.42 -5.96 -2.69
C LEU A 266 11.08 -4.99 -3.81
N ARG A 267 10.33 -3.92 -3.51
CA ARG A 267 9.94 -2.89 -4.50
C ARG A 267 11.14 -2.17 -5.09
N GLU A 268 12.16 -1.84 -4.29
CA GLU A 268 13.39 -1.23 -4.78
C GLU A 268 14.19 -2.17 -5.69
N GLY A 269 14.29 -3.46 -5.32
CA GLY A 269 15.05 -4.46 -6.06
C GLY A 269 14.36 -5.02 -7.30
N ILE A 270 13.03 -5.01 -7.38
CA ILE A 270 12.28 -5.72 -8.41
C ILE A 270 12.53 -5.20 -9.83
N ASN A 271 12.91 -3.93 -9.97
CA ASN A 271 13.23 -3.34 -11.26
C ASN A 271 14.43 -4.01 -11.94
N LEU A 272 15.33 -4.64 -11.17
CA LEU A 272 16.44 -5.42 -11.72
C LEU A 272 15.97 -6.72 -12.40
N ARG A 273 14.78 -7.24 -12.06
CA ARG A 273 14.20 -8.42 -12.72
C ARG A 273 13.80 -8.13 -14.18
N ALA A 274 13.57 -6.85 -14.53
CA ALA A 274 13.26 -6.44 -15.90
C ALA A 274 14.39 -6.79 -16.89
N TYR A 275 15.65 -6.84 -16.43
CA TYR A 275 16.79 -7.26 -17.25
C TYR A 275 16.67 -8.72 -17.72
N GLY A 276 15.95 -9.56 -16.97
CA GLY A 276 15.65 -10.95 -17.32
C GLY A 276 14.43 -11.11 -18.21
N GLN A 277 13.90 -10.03 -18.81
CA GLN A 277 12.67 -10.03 -19.63
C GLN A 277 11.40 -10.48 -18.90
N LYS A 278 11.45 -10.52 -17.56
CA LYS A 278 10.27 -10.77 -16.73
C LYS A 278 9.54 -9.46 -16.44
N ASN A 279 8.22 -9.53 -16.27
CA ASN A 279 7.42 -8.37 -15.87
C ASN A 279 7.61 -8.10 -14.36
N PRO A 280 8.21 -6.97 -13.93
CA PRO A 280 8.48 -6.69 -12.53
C PRO A 280 7.21 -6.66 -11.66
N LEU A 281 6.09 -6.20 -12.18
CA LEU A 281 4.84 -6.12 -11.42
C LEU A 281 4.29 -7.51 -11.09
N LEU A 282 4.40 -8.47 -12.02
CA LEU A 282 3.95 -9.84 -11.79
C LEU A 282 4.84 -10.55 -10.77
N GLU A 283 6.15 -10.38 -10.87
CA GLU A 283 7.10 -10.94 -9.90
C GLU A 283 6.88 -10.31 -8.51
N TYR A 284 6.68 -8.99 -8.42
CA TYR A 284 6.35 -8.31 -7.17
C TYR A 284 5.08 -8.88 -6.52
N LYS A 285 4.02 -9.11 -7.32
CA LYS A 285 2.77 -9.70 -6.84
C LYS A 285 2.98 -11.11 -6.32
N SER A 286 3.72 -11.94 -7.05
CA SER A 286 3.96 -13.34 -6.68
C SER A 286 4.83 -13.45 -5.43
N GLU A 287 5.99 -12.80 -5.42
CA GLU A 287 6.95 -12.84 -4.31
C GLU A 287 6.36 -12.14 -3.07
N GLY A 288 5.70 -11.00 -3.26
CA GLY A 288 5.02 -10.30 -2.18
C GLY A 288 3.86 -11.09 -1.58
N PHE A 289 3.15 -11.92 -2.36
CA PHE A 289 2.13 -12.82 -1.84
C PHE A 289 2.74 -13.98 -1.04
N GLN A 290 3.83 -14.58 -1.52
CA GLN A 290 4.55 -15.62 -0.78
C GLN A 290 5.08 -15.12 0.56
N MET A 291 5.71 -13.93 0.56
CA MET A 291 6.18 -13.28 1.79
C MET A 291 5.02 -12.99 2.76
N PHE A 292 3.86 -12.60 2.23
CA PHE A 292 2.67 -12.36 3.03
C PHE A 292 2.13 -13.64 3.67
N GLN A 293 2.05 -14.75 2.92
CA GLN A 293 1.65 -16.05 3.46
C GLN A 293 2.63 -16.52 4.56
N GLN A 294 3.93 -16.40 4.31
CA GLN A 294 4.96 -16.72 5.31
C GLN A 294 4.82 -15.85 6.56
N MET A 295 4.47 -14.57 6.41
CA MET A 295 4.23 -13.68 7.54
C MET A 295 3.00 -14.08 8.35
N LEU A 296 1.91 -14.53 7.70
CA LEU A 296 0.71 -15.03 8.39
C LEU A 296 1.03 -16.31 9.18
N SER A 297 1.65 -17.30 8.55
CA SER A 297 2.11 -18.55 9.20
C SER A 297 3.02 -18.24 10.41
N ALA A 298 4.04 -17.39 10.22
CA ALA A 298 4.94 -16.98 11.30
C ALA A 298 4.23 -16.19 12.41
N THR A 299 3.13 -15.50 12.10
CA THR A 299 2.30 -14.80 13.09
C THR A 299 1.52 -15.82 13.93
N ASN A 300 0.91 -16.82 13.30
CA ASN A 300 0.20 -17.91 13.98
C ASN A 300 1.16 -18.67 14.90
N GLU A 301 2.29 -19.17 14.37
CA GLU A 301 3.33 -19.87 15.13
C GLU A 301 3.79 -19.07 16.35
N SER A 302 4.15 -17.80 16.15
CA SER A 302 4.64 -16.92 17.22
C SER A 302 3.56 -16.62 18.26
N THR A 303 2.30 -16.48 17.83
CA THR A 303 1.16 -16.23 18.72
C THR A 303 0.90 -17.46 19.58
N VAL A 304 0.76 -18.63 18.96
CA VAL A 304 0.57 -19.92 19.63
C VAL A 304 1.68 -20.15 20.66
N GLN A 305 2.95 -20.02 20.26
CA GLN A 305 4.07 -20.20 21.18
C GLN A 305 4.00 -19.27 22.39
N ARG A 306 3.70 -17.99 22.17
CA ARG A 306 3.61 -17.00 23.24
C ARG A 306 2.43 -17.29 24.17
N LEU A 307 1.28 -17.69 23.63
CA LEU A 307 0.10 -18.03 24.41
C LEU A 307 0.36 -19.21 25.36
N TYR A 308 0.99 -20.27 24.85
CA TYR A 308 1.24 -21.48 25.63
C TYR A 308 2.44 -21.37 26.57
N ARG A 309 3.52 -20.68 26.18
CA ARG A 309 4.77 -20.67 26.97
C ARG A 309 4.92 -19.53 27.95
N THR A 310 4.32 -18.38 27.71
CA THR A 310 4.56 -17.20 28.57
C THR A 310 4.09 -17.54 29.98
N GLN A 311 4.92 -17.35 31.00
CA GLN A 311 4.45 -17.44 32.38
C GLN A 311 3.92 -16.08 32.79
N ILE A 312 2.64 -16.01 33.17
CA ILE A 312 2.08 -14.79 33.75
C ILE A 312 2.39 -14.87 35.23
N PRO A 313 3.26 -14.00 35.78
CA PRO A 313 3.46 -13.96 37.21
C PRO A 313 2.13 -13.66 37.89
N GLU A 314 1.75 -14.49 38.87
CA GLU A 314 0.59 -14.18 39.71
C GLU A 314 0.78 -12.78 40.26
N CYS A 315 -0.16 -11.89 39.95
CA CYS A 315 -0.16 -10.56 40.51
C CYS A 315 -0.40 -10.74 42.02
N GLN A 316 0.66 -10.71 42.83
CA GLN A 316 0.53 -10.64 44.28
C GLN A 316 -0.14 -9.31 44.61
N CYS A 317 -1.45 -9.37 44.85
CA CYS A 317 -2.23 -8.28 45.42
C CYS A 317 -1.69 -7.84 46.78
#